data_AF-A0AAV0RB68-F1
#
_entry.id   AF-A0AAV0RB68-F1
#
_cell.length_a   1.000
_cell.length_b   1.000
_cell.length_c   1.000
_cell.angle_alpha   90.00
_cell.angle_beta   90.00
_cell.angle_gamma   90.00
#
_symmetry.space_group_name_H-M   'P 1'
#
loop_
_entity.id
_entity.type
_entity.pdbx_description
1 polymer ?
#
loop_
_entity_poly.entity_id
_entity_poly.type
_entity_poly.pdbx_seq_one_letter_code
_entity_poly.pdbx_strand_id
1 'polypeptide(L)'
;MQEKIMKVKKGWLAVQVGLGEGYDSSRRFVIPISYLYHPLLKNLLDKAHEVFGYHAAGPLRLPCSVDDFLHLRWEIEKEQADHGHSHRHHLHRGGGSSHHHHHHHLITTAFSFHSC
;
A
#
# COMPACT_ATOMS: atom_id res chain seq x y z
N MET A 1 15.63 -34.58 9.75
CA MET A 1 15.10 -33.31 10.29
C MET A 1 13.73 -33.10 9.66
N GLN A 2 12.66 -33.09 10.44
CA GLN A 2 11.29 -33.00 9.91
C GLN A 2 11.07 -31.60 9.30
N GLU A 3 11.08 -31.48 7.98
CA GLU A 3 10.59 -30.28 7.31
C GLU A 3 9.07 -30.22 7.48
N LYS A 4 8.62 -29.63 8.59
CA LYS A 4 7.22 -29.33 8.82
C LYS A 4 6.81 -28.24 7.83
N ILE A 5 6.31 -28.66 6.67
CA ILE A 5 5.68 -27.77 5.69
C ILE A 5 4.49 -27.12 6.40
N MET A 6 4.65 -25.86 6.80
CA MET A 6 3.56 -25.09 7.39
C MET A 6 2.52 -24.89 6.28
N LYS A 7 1.30 -25.39 6.49
CA LYS A 7 0.18 -25.17 5.58
C LYS A 7 -0.16 -23.67 5.60
N VAL A 8 0.37 -22.93 4.64
CA VAL A 8 0.04 -21.52 4.43
C VAL A 8 -1.20 -21.45 3.52
N LYS A 9 -2.17 -20.59 3.85
CA LYS A 9 -3.36 -20.38 3.01
C LYS A 9 -2.95 -19.79 1.66
N LYS A 10 -3.68 -20.10 0.59
CA LYS A 10 -3.48 -19.46 -0.72
C LYS A 10 -3.53 -17.94 -0.56
N GLY A 11 -2.57 -17.22 -1.14
CA GLY A 11 -2.47 -15.77 -1.01
C GLY A 11 -1.63 -15.27 0.17
N TRP A 12 -1.02 -16.19 0.95
CA TRP A 12 -0.14 -15.85 2.07
C TRP A 12 1.25 -16.46 1.87
N LEU A 13 2.26 -15.82 2.47
CA LEU A 13 3.67 -16.19 2.38
C LEU A 13 4.27 -16.24 3.79
N ALA A 14 5.10 -17.25 4.05
CA ALA A 14 5.90 -17.31 5.27
C ALA A 14 7.24 -16.58 5.08
N VAL A 15 7.55 -15.68 6.01
CA VAL A 15 8.82 -14.94 6.03
C VAL A 15 9.54 -15.16 7.36
N GLN A 16 10.87 -15.16 7.33
CA GLN A 16 11.74 -15.28 8.49
C GLN A 16 12.55 -13.99 8.62
N VAL A 17 12.45 -13.35 9.78
CA VAL A 17 13.00 -12.01 10.05
C VAL A 17 13.96 -12.10 11.21
N GLY A 18 15.19 -11.62 11.04
CA GLY A 18 16.20 -11.56 12.09
C GLY A 18 17.57 -11.25 11.51
N LEU A 19 18.41 -10.56 12.29
CA LEU A 19 19.76 -10.14 11.89
C LEU A 19 20.85 -11.13 12.32
N GLY A 20 20.53 -12.16 13.09
CA GLY A 20 21.53 -13.06 13.67
C GLY A 20 21.73 -14.37 12.91
N GLU A 21 22.97 -14.87 12.97
CA GLU A 21 23.38 -16.20 12.52
C GLU A 21 22.91 -17.26 13.54
N GLY A 22 21.60 -17.51 13.62
CA GLY A 22 21.08 -18.51 14.56
C GLY A 22 19.56 -18.57 14.64
N TYR A 23 19.03 -19.79 14.82
CA TYR A 23 17.59 -20.07 14.87
C TYR A 23 16.87 -19.25 15.96
N ASP A 24 17.53 -19.00 17.08
CA ASP A 24 16.97 -18.27 18.24
C ASP A 24 16.81 -16.75 18.02
N SER A 25 17.47 -16.20 17.00
CA SER A 25 17.45 -14.75 16.72
C SER A 25 16.46 -14.34 15.62
N SER A 26 15.82 -15.33 14.99
CA SER A 26 14.93 -15.11 13.84
C SER A 26 13.50 -15.52 14.17
N ARG A 27 12.54 -14.69 13.76
CA ARG A 27 11.11 -14.93 14.00
C ARG A 27 10.39 -15.15 12.69
N ARG A 28 9.46 -16.11 12.69
CA ARG A 28 8.64 -16.45 11.53
C ARG A 28 7.33 -15.69 11.56
N PHE A 29 6.98 -15.08 10.45
CA PHE A 29 5.72 -14.39 10.21
C PHE A 29 5.01 -14.97 8.98
N VAL A 30 3.71 -14.73 8.90
CA VAL A 30 2.92 -15.03 7.72
C VAL A 30 2.27 -13.73 7.27
N ILE A 31 2.54 -13.32 6.03
CA ILE A 31 2.04 -12.07 5.45
C ILE A 31 1.25 -12.35 4.18
N PRO A 32 0.31 -11.47 3.79
CA PRO A 32 -0.32 -11.55 2.47
C PRO A 32 0.72 -11.40 1.36
N ILE A 33 0.53 -12.10 0.24
CA ILE A 33 1.37 -11.95 -0.96
C ILE A 33 1.29 -10.53 -1.53
N SER A 34 0.19 -9.80 -1.27
CA SER A 34 0.03 -8.41 -1.71
C SER A 34 1.13 -7.48 -1.18
N TYR A 35 1.75 -7.80 -0.04
CA TYR A 35 2.82 -7.00 0.52
C TYR A 35 4.06 -6.99 -0.38
N LEU A 36 4.28 -8.03 -1.19
CA LEU A 36 5.43 -8.11 -2.11
C LEU A 36 5.41 -6.99 -3.17
N TYR A 37 4.24 -6.41 -3.43
CA TYR A 37 4.10 -5.30 -4.36
C TYR A 37 4.27 -3.94 -3.69
N HIS A 38 4.39 -3.89 -2.36
CA HIS A 38 4.61 -2.64 -1.64
C HIS A 38 6.08 -2.20 -1.75
N PRO A 39 6.37 -0.92 -2.04
CA PRO A 39 7.75 -0.44 -2.24
C PRO A 39 8.65 -0.66 -1.01
N LEU A 40 8.10 -0.52 0.20
CA LEU A 40 8.83 -0.78 1.44
C LEU A 40 9.33 -2.23 1.52
N LEU A 41 8.47 -3.20 1.19
CA LEU A 41 8.89 -4.60 1.22
C LEU A 41 9.82 -4.91 0.05
N LYS A 42 9.57 -4.34 -1.14
CA LYS A 42 10.45 -4.53 -2.31
C LYS A 42 11.90 -4.14 -2.01
N ASN A 43 12.14 -3.00 -1.37
CA ASN A 43 13.50 -2.60 -0.97
C ASN A 43 14.16 -3.61 -0.03
N LEU A 44 13.38 -4.21 0.87
CA LEU A 44 13.88 -5.23 1.79
C LEU A 44 14.15 -6.57 1.07
N LEU A 45 13.35 -6.92 0.06
CA LEU A 45 13.56 -8.08 -0.80
C LEU A 45 14.84 -7.93 -1.64
N ASP A 46 15.09 -6.74 -2.18
CA ASP A 46 16.30 -6.46 -2.95
C ASP A 46 17.55 -6.68 -2.08
N LYS A 47 17.55 -6.16 -0.84
CA LYS A 47 18.60 -6.44 0.16
C LYS A 47 18.70 -7.91 0.54
N ALA A 48 17.55 -8.59 0.73
CA ALA A 48 17.52 -10.01 1.03
C ALA A 48 18.18 -10.83 -0.08
N HIS A 49 17.92 -10.47 -1.33
CA HIS A 49 18.53 -11.11 -2.48
C HIS A 49 20.05 -10.88 -2.51
N GLU A 50 20.54 -9.67 -2.24
CA GLU A 50 21.99 -9.39 -2.16
C GLU A 50 22.71 -10.21 -1.09
N VAL A 51 22.07 -10.41 0.08
CA VAL A 51 22.67 -11.13 1.22
C VAL A 51 22.52 -12.65 1.11
N PHE A 52 21.35 -13.14 0.69
CA PHE A 52 21.00 -14.56 0.75
C PHE A 52 20.94 -15.26 -0.62
N GLY A 53 20.91 -14.51 -1.72
CA GLY A 53 20.77 -15.03 -3.08
C GLY A 53 19.38 -15.60 -3.39
N TYR A 54 19.19 -16.07 -4.62
CA TYR A 54 17.92 -16.67 -5.09
C TYR A 54 17.73 -18.15 -4.72
N HIS A 55 18.79 -18.83 -4.26
CA HIS A 55 18.78 -20.29 -4.02
C HIS A 55 18.53 -20.67 -2.56
N ALA A 56 17.77 -19.86 -1.82
CA ALA A 56 17.37 -20.19 -0.46
C ALA A 56 16.21 -21.19 -0.47
N ALA A 57 16.45 -22.41 0.02
CA ALA A 57 15.37 -23.35 0.32
C ALA A 57 14.65 -22.93 1.62
N GLY A 58 13.32 -22.91 1.59
CA GLY A 58 12.48 -22.61 2.75
C GLY A 58 11.81 -21.23 2.74
N PRO A 59 11.40 -20.70 3.90
CA PRO A 59 10.75 -19.39 4.02
C PRO A 59 11.66 -18.27 3.52
N LEU A 60 11.06 -17.22 2.95
CA LEU A 60 11.77 -16.02 2.53
C LEU A 60 12.44 -15.34 3.74
N ARG A 61 13.76 -15.16 3.70
CA ARG A 61 14.53 -14.50 4.77
C ARG A 61 14.65 -13.00 4.48
N LEU A 62 14.47 -12.17 5.51
CA LEU A 62 14.58 -10.72 5.39
C LEU A 62 15.69 -10.20 6.32
N PRO A 63 16.67 -9.44 5.80
CA PRO A 63 17.80 -8.93 6.57
C PRO A 63 17.41 -7.65 7.33
N CYS A 64 16.47 -7.77 8.26
CA CYS A 64 16.08 -6.68 9.16
C CYS A 64 15.79 -7.21 10.56
N SER A 65 15.74 -6.29 11.52
CA SER A 65 15.29 -6.63 12.87
C SER A 65 13.79 -6.95 12.87
N VAL A 66 13.35 -7.65 13.91
CA VAL A 66 11.92 -7.96 14.09
C VAL A 66 11.12 -6.67 14.25
N ASP A 67 11.64 -5.69 14.99
CA ASP A 67 11.00 -4.39 15.22
C ASP A 67 10.82 -3.60 13.92
N ASP A 68 11.85 -3.54 13.07
CA ASP A 68 11.77 -2.87 11.76
C ASP A 68 10.69 -3.51 10.87
N PHE A 69 10.61 -4.84 10.88
CA PHE A 69 9.60 -5.57 10.11
C PHE A 69 8.18 -5.30 10.62
N LEU A 70 7.99 -5.23 11.94
CA LEU A 70 6.69 -4.90 12.52
C LEU A 70 6.27 -3.46 12.19
N HIS A 71 7.22 -2.52 12.23
CA HIS A 71 6.97 -1.14 11.82
C HIS A 71 6.60 -1.04 10.34
N LEU A 72 7.36 -1.70 9.46
CA LEU A 72 7.07 -1.78 8.03
C LEU A 72 5.68 -2.37 7.78
N ARG A 73 5.34 -3.45 8.48
CA ARG A 73 4.02 -4.08 8.37
C ARG A 73 2.90 -3.13 8.76
N TRP A 74 3.06 -2.40 9.86
CA TRP A 74 2.09 -1.42 10.32
C TRP A 74 1.88 -0.29 9.28
N GLU A 75 2.95 0.19 8.65
CA GLU A 75 2.85 1.23 7.62
C GLU A 75 2.06 0.74 6.40
N ILE A 76 2.34 -0.49 5.93
CA ILE A 76 1.60 -1.12 4.81
C ILE A 76 0.10 -1.26 5.16
N GLU A 77 -0.21 -1.71 6.38
CA GLU A 77 -1.60 -1.89 6.82
C GLU A 77 -2.36 -0.55 6.92
N LYS A 78 -1.68 0.52 7.34
CA LYS A 78 -2.26 1.87 7.44
C LYS A 78 -2.61 2.47 6.08
N GLU A 79 -1.74 2.33 5.07
CA GLU A 79 -1.99 2.87 3.73
C GLU A 79 -3.25 2.27 3.08
N GLN A 80 -3.55 0.99 3.36
CA GLN A 80 -4.75 0.35 2.84
C GLN A 80 -6.06 0.85 3.49
N ALA A 81 -5.99 1.46 4.68
CA ALA A 81 -7.15 1.98 5.39
C ALA A 81 -7.62 3.37 4.90
N ASP A 82 -6.75 4.15 4.25
CA ASP A 82 -7.03 5.56 3.90
C ASP A 82 -7.71 5.75 2.53
N HIS A 83 -7.74 4.70 1.70
CA HIS A 83 -8.38 4.73 0.39
C HIS A 83 -9.93 4.69 0.45
N GLY A 84 -10.53 4.78 1.65
CA GLY A 84 -11.97 4.75 1.86
C GLY A 84 -12.68 6.11 1.94
N HIS A 85 -11.98 7.25 1.82
CA HIS A 85 -12.57 8.56 2.15
C HIS A 85 -12.48 9.67 1.10
N SER A 86 -12.27 9.35 -0.18
CA SER A 86 -12.36 10.35 -1.24
C SER A 86 -13.63 10.18 -2.06
N HIS A 87 -14.79 10.62 -1.52
CA HIS A 87 -15.92 11.15 -2.31
C HIS A 87 -16.97 11.76 -1.35
N ARG A 88 -16.78 13.01 -0.91
CA ARG A 88 -17.91 13.77 -0.35
C ARG A 88 -17.93 15.21 -0.85
N HIS A 89 -18.70 15.36 -1.92
CA HIS A 89 -19.43 16.54 -2.40
C HIS A 89 -18.75 17.92 -2.23
N HIS A 90 -18.27 18.46 -3.36
CA HIS A 90 -18.31 19.89 -3.62
C HIS A 90 -19.78 20.36 -3.57
N LEU A 91 -20.24 20.82 -2.41
CA LEU A 91 -21.49 21.55 -2.31
C LEU A 91 -21.23 22.99 -2.74
N HIS A 92 -21.73 23.39 -3.90
CA HIS A 92 -21.88 24.79 -4.26
C HIS A 92 -22.85 25.43 -3.26
N ARG A 93 -22.30 26.06 -2.22
CA ARG A 93 -23.09 26.86 -1.28
C ARG A 93 -23.37 28.22 -1.93
N GLY A 94 -24.47 28.28 -2.67
CA GLY A 94 -25.09 29.55 -3.02
C GLY A 94 -25.50 30.30 -1.76
N GLY A 95 -25.22 31.60 -1.71
CA GLY A 95 -25.71 32.47 -0.65
C GLY A 95 -25.18 33.90 -0.71
N GLY A 96 -26.07 34.82 -1.10
CA GLY A 96 -25.95 36.28 -0.95
C GLY A 96 -25.91 37.02 -2.28
N SER A 97 -26.63 38.10 -2.55
CA SER A 97 -27.65 38.88 -1.85
C SER A 97 -28.27 39.82 -2.89
N SER A 98 -29.47 40.29 -2.62
CA SER A 98 -30.27 41.27 -3.40
C SER A 98 -29.46 42.47 -3.94
N HIS A 99 -29.91 43.11 -5.04
CA HIS A 99 -30.05 44.58 -5.25
C HIS A 99 -30.22 44.95 -6.75
N HIS A 100 -30.84 46.11 -7.00
CA HIS A 100 -31.64 46.52 -8.17
C HIS A 100 -30.93 47.00 -9.46
N HIS A 101 -31.70 46.96 -10.57
CA HIS A 101 -31.69 47.69 -11.87
C HIS A 101 -30.42 48.43 -12.40
N HIS A 102 -29.99 48.15 -13.65
CA HIS A 102 -30.28 48.91 -14.91
C HIS A 102 -29.25 48.59 -16.03
N HIS A 103 -29.76 48.28 -17.24
CA HIS A 103 -29.22 48.53 -18.60
C HIS A 103 -27.91 47.88 -19.15
N HIS A 104 -28.12 47.20 -20.29
CA HIS A 104 -27.32 47.14 -21.54
C HIS A 104 -26.29 46.03 -21.84
N HIS A 105 -26.64 45.29 -22.90
CA HIS A 105 -25.82 44.86 -24.05
C HIS A 105 -24.92 43.60 -24.00
N LEU A 106 -25.43 42.57 -24.68
CA LEU A 106 -24.77 41.55 -25.54
C LEU A 106 -23.58 40.72 -25.02
N ILE A 107 -23.73 39.39 -25.06
CA ILE A 107 -23.24 38.54 -26.17
C ILE A 107 -23.99 37.19 -26.13
N THR A 108 -24.63 36.89 -27.25
CA THR A 108 -25.28 35.62 -27.60
C THR A 108 -24.27 34.71 -28.30
N THR A 109 -24.64 33.43 -28.47
CA THR A 109 -23.91 32.33 -29.14
C THR A 109 -22.88 31.60 -28.26
N ALA A 110 -22.80 30.28 -28.20
CA ALA A 110 -23.61 29.21 -28.78
C ALA A 110 -23.33 27.93 -27.97
N PHE A 111 -24.38 27.11 -27.81
CA PHE A 111 -24.24 25.71 -27.46
C PHE A 111 -23.36 25.02 -28.50
N SER A 112 -22.32 24.31 -28.06
CA SER A 112 -21.63 23.33 -28.90
C SER A 112 -21.80 21.96 -28.25
N PHE A 113 -22.77 21.22 -28.76
CA PHE A 113 -22.90 19.78 -28.54
C PHE A 113 -22.06 19.10 -29.63
N HIS A 114 -21.10 18.27 -29.25
CA HIS A 114 -20.63 17.14 -30.05
C HIS A 114 -19.89 16.17 -29.13
N SER A 115 -20.52 15.03 -28.86
CA SER A 115 -19.87 13.81 -28.40
C SER A 115 -19.72 12.91 -29.62
N CYS A 116 -18.52 12.39 -29.84
CA CYS A 116 -18.36 11.11 -30.53
C CYS A 116 -18.80 9.98 -29.59
#